data_AF-A0A182MD29-F1
#
_entry.id   AF-A0A182MD29-F1
#
_cell.length_a   1.000
_cell.length_b   1.000
_cell.length_c   1.000
_cell.angle_alpha   90.00
_cell.angle_beta   90.00
_cell.angle_gamma   90.00
#
_symmetry.space_group_name_H-M   'P 1'
#
loop_
_entity.id
_entity.type
_entity.pdbx_description
1 polymer ?
#
loop_
_entity_poly.entity_id
_entity_poly.type
_entity_poly.pdbx_seq_one_letter_code
_entity_poly.pdbx_strand_id
1 'polypeptide(L)'
;MHRQKLLSYVEKIIWSMKEVDETKLKEALARWSKEYEHELNISTATMLSDVVFLIDDNNYYRSMRTEWQKIASKLSIGYFETFFDTRLSIAVQRNQQRAQSINEQVINQMWMRLEKPCGKLYHHEQNVVIIRENVDYEHVVRQIQYSFDHPLECAAVKTTVSEPMEQSKVHKMDIILRQIISKKIVAAKDCMSKQEVQSFAQILQERKKRILQQMRTCELNVPEELLANAAEELL
;
A
#
# COMPACT_ATOMS: atom_id res chain seq x y z
N MET A 1 -1.48 -16.49 -6.10
CA MET A 1 -1.42 -17.78 -5.37
C MET A 1 -0.16 -17.90 -4.51
N HIS A 2 1.03 -17.58 -5.02
CA HIS A 2 2.30 -17.68 -4.26
C HIS A 2 2.40 -16.70 -3.06
N ARG A 3 2.00 -15.43 -3.21
CA ARG A 3 2.07 -14.41 -2.14
C ARG A 3 1.22 -14.73 -0.89
N GLN A 4 -0.02 -15.20 -1.07
CA GLN A 4 -0.87 -15.57 0.07
C GLN A 4 -0.30 -16.75 0.86
N LYS A 5 0.35 -17.67 0.15
CA LYS A 5 1.05 -18.79 0.77
C LYS A 5 2.26 -18.30 1.56
N LEU A 6 3.05 -17.38 1.00
CA LEU A 6 4.17 -16.70 1.68
C LEU A 6 3.72 -16.04 2.97
N LEU A 7 2.70 -15.18 2.88
CA LEU A 7 2.10 -14.49 4.03
C LEU A 7 1.69 -15.48 5.13
N SER A 8 1.01 -16.57 4.76
CA SER A 8 0.59 -17.61 5.72
C SER A 8 1.77 -18.32 6.39
N TYR A 9 2.86 -18.56 5.67
CA TYR A 9 4.05 -19.15 6.26
C TYR A 9 4.76 -18.21 7.22
N VAL A 10 4.96 -16.94 6.81
CA VAL A 10 5.58 -15.93 7.66
C VAL A 10 4.76 -15.72 8.93
N GLU A 11 3.43 -15.63 8.82
CA GLU A 11 2.53 -15.54 9.96
C GLU A 11 2.70 -16.71 10.94
N LYS A 12 2.76 -17.95 10.44
CA LYS A 12 2.97 -19.15 11.28
C LYS A 12 4.33 -19.16 11.96
N ILE A 13 5.38 -18.71 11.26
CA ILE A 13 6.71 -18.57 11.83
C ILE A 13 6.64 -17.58 12.98
N ILE A 14 6.21 -16.33 12.74
CA ILE A 14 6.10 -15.28 13.76
C ILE A 14 5.27 -15.76 14.96
N TRP A 15 4.11 -16.39 14.72
CA TRP A 15 3.27 -16.93 15.78
C TRP A 15 4.00 -17.98 16.63
N SER A 16 4.72 -18.90 16.00
CA SER A 16 5.48 -19.93 16.72
C SER A 16 6.59 -19.32 17.57
N MET A 17 7.22 -18.23 17.10
CA MET A 17 8.22 -17.50 17.88
C MET A 17 7.60 -16.77 19.06
N LYS A 18 6.45 -16.12 18.86
CA LYS A 18 5.72 -15.40 19.90
C LYS A 18 5.28 -16.33 21.04
N GLU A 19 4.83 -17.53 20.70
CA GLU A 19 4.42 -18.55 21.68
C GLU A 19 5.60 -19.36 22.27
N VAL A 20 6.84 -19.07 21.84
CA VAL A 20 8.05 -19.80 22.24
C VAL A 20 7.90 -21.32 21.99
N ASP A 21 7.21 -21.68 20.91
CA ASP A 21 6.93 -23.08 20.55
C ASP A 21 7.93 -23.57 19.49
N GLU A 22 9.05 -24.11 19.97
CA GLU A 22 10.12 -24.63 19.10
C GLU A 22 9.64 -25.73 18.15
N THR A 23 8.65 -26.53 18.55
CA THR A 23 8.16 -27.64 17.74
C THR A 23 7.40 -27.10 16.53
N LYS A 24 6.46 -26.18 16.77
CA LYS A 24 5.73 -25.50 15.69
C LYS A 24 6.66 -24.70 14.79
N LEU A 25 7.68 -24.06 15.35
CA LEU A 25 8.69 -23.35 14.55
C LEU A 25 9.44 -24.30 13.62
N LYS A 26 9.98 -25.41 14.14
CA LYS A 26 10.69 -26.42 13.35
C LYS A 26 9.80 -27.00 12.25
N GLU A 27 8.53 -27.27 12.54
CA GLU A 27 7.57 -27.71 11.54
C GLU A 27 7.31 -26.64 10.45
N ALA A 28 7.15 -25.38 10.85
CA ALA A 28 6.93 -24.28 9.91
C ALA A 28 8.14 -24.08 8.99
N LEU A 29 9.36 -24.15 9.53
CA LEU A 29 10.62 -24.06 8.78
C LEU A 29 10.82 -25.24 7.82
N ALA A 30 10.53 -26.47 8.27
CA ALA A 30 10.61 -27.65 7.40
C ALA A 30 9.63 -27.54 6.21
N ARG A 31 8.41 -27.07 6.46
CA ARG A 31 7.41 -26.85 5.39
C ARG A 31 7.82 -25.70 4.46
N TRP A 32 8.42 -24.64 4.99
CA TRP A 32 8.99 -23.56 4.19
C TRP A 32 10.06 -24.10 3.24
N SER A 33 11.04 -24.84 3.77
CA SER A 33 12.14 -25.40 2.96
C SER A 33 11.63 -26.28 1.83
N LYS A 34 10.59 -27.07 2.09
CA LYS A 34 9.96 -27.91 1.07
C LYS A 34 9.24 -27.09 -0.01
N GLU A 35 8.63 -25.97 0.36
CA GLU A 35 7.83 -25.15 -0.56
C GLU A 35 8.68 -24.25 -1.45
N TYR A 36 9.72 -23.64 -0.89
CA TYR A 36 10.52 -22.61 -1.57
C TYR A 36 11.89 -23.11 -2.01
N GLU A 37 12.19 -24.40 -1.79
CA GLU A 37 13.49 -25.01 -2.09
C GLU A 37 14.67 -24.23 -1.47
N HIS A 38 14.41 -23.58 -0.34
CA HIS A 38 15.37 -22.73 0.35
C HIS A 38 15.15 -22.77 1.86
N GLU A 39 16.21 -22.93 2.62
CA GLU A 39 16.14 -22.97 4.08
C GLU A 39 16.09 -21.55 4.68
N LEU A 40 15.20 -21.36 5.65
CA LEU A 40 15.21 -20.19 6.51
C LEU A 40 15.98 -20.51 7.80
N ASN A 41 17.12 -19.88 7.96
CA ASN A 41 17.98 -20.07 9.13
C ASN A 41 17.52 -19.15 10.27
N ILE A 42 16.61 -19.64 11.11
CA ILE A 42 16.17 -18.95 12.33
C ILE A 42 16.75 -19.68 13.54
N SER A 43 17.59 -18.99 14.32
CA SER A 43 18.17 -19.54 15.55
C SER A 43 17.12 -19.67 16.65
N THR A 44 17.20 -20.72 17.47
CA THR A 44 16.37 -20.84 18.68
C THR A 44 16.75 -19.83 19.75
N ALA A 45 17.99 -19.29 19.74
CA ALA A 45 18.37 -18.16 20.59
C ALA A 45 17.56 -16.89 20.25
N THR A 46 17.08 -16.77 19.01
CA THR A 46 16.18 -15.69 18.57
C THR A 46 14.81 -15.76 19.25
N MET A 47 14.44 -16.87 19.91
CA MET A 47 13.22 -16.95 20.73
C MET A 47 13.32 -16.13 22.03
N LEU A 48 14.51 -15.69 22.43
CA LEU A 48 14.78 -15.10 23.75
C LEU A 48 14.90 -13.56 23.74
N SER A 49 14.63 -12.89 22.61
CA SER A 49 14.81 -11.43 22.48
C SER A 49 13.91 -10.78 21.42
N ASP A 50 13.79 -9.45 21.47
CA ASP A 50 13.10 -8.57 20.52
C ASP A 50 13.52 -8.82 19.05
N VAL A 51 12.70 -9.55 18.30
CA VAL A 51 12.97 -9.90 16.90
C VAL A 51 12.34 -8.89 15.95
N VAL A 52 13.13 -8.40 15.00
CA VAL A 52 12.65 -7.55 13.90
C VAL A 52 12.59 -8.36 12.61
N PHE A 53 11.42 -8.37 11.97
CA PHE A 53 11.24 -8.92 10.63
C PHE A 53 11.38 -7.82 9.59
N LEU A 54 12.44 -7.88 8.77
CA LEU A 54 12.62 -6.96 7.65
C LEU A 54 12.02 -7.58 6.38
N ILE A 55 11.01 -6.94 5.80
CA ILE A 55 10.40 -7.36 4.54
C ILE A 55 11.00 -6.54 3.40
N ASP A 56 12.01 -7.10 2.73
CA ASP A 56 12.63 -6.49 1.55
C ASP A 56 11.84 -6.83 0.29
N ASP A 57 10.83 -6.02 0.01
CA ASP A 57 10.01 -6.08 -1.21
C ASP A 57 9.70 -4.64 -1.66
N ASN A 58 9.45 -4.45 -2.96
CA ASN A 58 9.07 -3.14 -3.49
C ASN A 58 7.72 -2.65 -2.96
N ASN A 59 6.87 -3.56 -2.46
CA ASN A 59 5.53 -3.31 -1.94
C ASN A 59 4.77 -2.25 -2.75
N TYR A 60 4.74 -2.48 -4.07
CA TYR A 60 4.35 -1.53 -5.10
C TYR A 60 2.94 -0.96 -4.96
N TYR A 61 1.99 -1.79 -4.54
CA TYR A 61 0.60 -1.41 -4.31
C TYR A 61 0.32 -1.29 -2.81
N ARG A 62 -0.61 -0.42 -2.42
CA ARG A 62 -1.05 -0.30 -1.01
C ARG A 62 -1.56 -1.63 -0.46
N SER A 63 -2.33 -2.37 -1.26
CA SER A 63 -2.87 -3.68 -0.85
C SER A 63 -1.78 -4.66 -0.41
N MET A 64 -0.59 -4.59 -1.02
CA MET A 64 0.56 -5.41 -0.66
C MET A 64 1.08 -5.11 0.74
N ARG A 65 1.03 -3.85 1.17
CA ARG A 65 1.44 -3.39 2.52
C ARG A 65 0.38 -3.66 3.57
N THR A 66 -0.89 -3.44 3.21
CA THR A 66 -2.03 -3.75 4.07
C THR A 66 -2.08 -5.22 4.48
N GLU A 67 -1.62 -6.15 3.63
CA GLU A 67 -1.51 -7.57 4.00
C GLU A 67 -0.55 -7.81 5.17
N TRP A 68 0.61 -7.15 5.18
CA TRP A 68 1.57 -7.25 6.28
C TRP A 68 1.06 -6.58 7.55
N GLN A 69 0.45 -5.40 7.43
CA GLN A 69 -0.18 -4.72 8.56
C GLN A 69 -1.27 -5.57 9.22
N LYS A 70 -2.06 -6.30 8.42
CA LYS A 70 -3.08 -7.24 8.93
C LYS A 70 -2.47 -8.39 9.71
N ILE A 71 -1.35 -8.94 9.24
CA ILE A 71 -0.61 -9.97 9.99
C ILE A 71 -0.13 -9.37 11.31
N ALA A 72 0.47 -8.19 11.30
CA ALA A 72 0.97 -7.55 12.51
C ALA A 72 -0.14 -7.27 13.54
N SER A 73 -1.27 -6.73 13.09
CA SER A 73 -2.45 -6.53 13.95
C SER A 73 -3.02 -7.85 14.47
N LYS A 74 -3.16 -8.88 13.62
CA LYS A 74 -3.64 -10.21 14.03
C LYS A 74 -2.78 -10.85 15.11
N LEU A 75 -1.46 -10.66 15.02
CA LEU A 75 -0.50 -11.21 15.97
C LEU A 75 -0.18 -10.26 17.12
N SER A 76 -0.85 -9.11 17.21
CA SER A 76 -0.59 -8.05 18.18
C SER A 76 0.91 -7.71 18.31
N ILE A 77 1.56 -7.39 17.19
CA ILE A 77 2.98 -6.99 17.11
C ILE A 77 3.13 -5.60 16.49
N GLY A 78 4.27 -4.97 16.74
CA GLY A 78 4.65 -3.72 16.11
C GLY A 78 4.77 -3.80 14.58
N TYR A 79 4.46 -2.71 13.90
CA TYR A 79 4.64 -2.57 12.45
C TYR A 79 4.82 -1.10 12.08
N PHE A 80 5.76 -0.87 11.17
CA PHE A 80 5.92 0.39 10.47
C PHE A 80 6.52 0.13 9.09
N GLU A 81 6.40 1.12 8.21
CA GLU A 81 6.94 1.07 6.85
C GLU A 81 8.10 2.04 6.69
N THR A 82 9.08 1.66 5.87
CA THR A 82 10.08 2.61 5.35
C THR A 82 9.78 2.89 3.88
N PHE A 83 9.52 4.16 3.55
CA PHE A 83 9.29 4.59 2.17
C PHE A 83 10.49 5.34 1.61
N PHE A 84 11.17 4.75 0.62
CA PHE A 84 12.27 5.38 -0.08
C PHE A 84 11.75 6.33 -1.17
N ASP A 85 11.62 7.63 -0.84
CA ASP A 85 11.19 8.68 -1.76
C ASP A 85 12.37 9.15 -2.63
N THR A 86 12.77 8.27 -3.55
CA THR A 86 13.88 8.50 -4.48
C THR A 86 13.38 9.18 -5.76
N ARG A 87 14.11 10.21 -6.21
CA ARG A 87 13.85 10.87 -7.49
C ARG A 87 14.06 9.90 -8.66
N LEU A 88 13.18 9.98 -9.67
CA LEU A 88 13.23 9.09 -10.85
C LEU A 88 14.61 9.11 -11.54
N SER A 89 15.20 10.29 -11.73
CA SER A 89 16.53 10.43 -12.34
C SER A 89 17.61 9.64 -11.60
N ILE A 90 17.58 9.67 -10.27
CA ILE A 90 18.52 8.92 -9.43
C ILE A 90 18.25 7.42 -9.51
N ALA A 91 16.98 7.00 -9.51
CA ALA A 91 16.62 5.58 -9.66
C ALA A 91 17.10 5.00 -11.00
N VAL A 92 16.94 5.76 -12.10
CA VAL A 92 17.43 5.39 -13.44
C VAL A 92 18.95 5.30 -13.45
N GLN A 93 19.65 6.31 -12.92
CA GLN A 93 21.11 6.32 -12.83
C GLN A 93 21.64 5.11 -12.04
N ARG A 94 21.07 4.82 -10.87
CA ARG A 94 21.47 3.67 -10.04
C ARG A 94 21.19 2.35 -10.74
N ASN A 95 20.07 2.23 -11.46
CA ASN A 95 19.75 1.02 -12.21
C ASN A 95 20.77 0.72 -13.32
N GLN A 96 21.27 1.73 -14.03
CA GLN A 96 22.31 1.57 -15.05
C GLN A 96 23.63 1.02 -14.48
N GLN A 97 23.87 1.20 -13.18
CA GLN A 97 25.06 0.71 -12.48
C GLN A 97 24.89 -0.70 -11.91
N ARG A 98 23.68 -1.30 -11.96
CA ARG A 98 23.44 -2.65 -11.44
C ARG A 98 23.98 -3.70 -12.40
N ALA A 99 24.55 -4.77 -11.85
CA ALA A 99 24.97 -5.94 -12.64
C ALA A 99 23.82 -6.54 -13.47
N GLN A 100 22.59 -6.46 -12.95
CA GLN A 100 21.35 -6.85 -13.64
C GLN A 100 20.41 -5.66 -13.71
N SER A 101 20.69 -4.73 -14.62
CA SER A 101 19.81 -3.58 -14.87
C SER A 101 18.49 -4.02 -15.54
N ILE A 102 17.39 -3.37 -15.18
CA ILE A 102 16.12 -3.51 -15.90
C ILE A 102 15.94 -2.40 -16.93
N ASN A 103 15.03 -2.57 -17.88
CA ASN A 103 14.73 -1.54 -18.87
C ASN A 103 14.22 -0.26 -18.19
N GLU A 104 14.75 0.89 -18.59
CA GLU A 104 14.36 2.20 -18.05
C GLU A 104 12.85 2.45 -18.13
N GLN A 105 12.19 1.98 -19.20
CA GLN A 105 10.73 2.09 -19.34
C GLN A 105 9.99 1.39 -18.20
N VAL A 106 10.52 0.29 -17.67
CA VAL A 106 9.94 -0.39 -16.50
C VAL A 106 10.05 0.50 -15.28
N ILE A 107 11.17 1.16 -15.04
CA ILE A 107 11.36 2.08 -13.90
C ILE A 107 10.41 3.28 -14.03
N ASN A 108 10.31 3.86 -15.22
CA ASN A 108 9.40 4.98 -15.48
C ASN A 108 7.94 4.58 -15.21
N GLN A 109 7.51 3.41 -15.68
CA GLN A 109 6.18 2.87 -15.39
C GLN A 109 5.99 2.59 -13.91
N MET A 110 7.00 2.01 -13.24
CA MET A 110 6.96 1.74 -11.81
C MET A 110 6.76 3.05 -11.05
N TRP A 111 7.58 4.06 -11.30
CA TRP A 111 7.49 5.37 -10.65
C TRP A 111 6.11 6.02 -10.81
N MET A 112 5.51 5.94 -12.01
CA MET A 112 4.20 6.52 -12.30
C MET A 112 3.01 5.86 -11.61
N ARG A 113 3.09 4.56 -11.27
CA ARG A 113 1.97 3.84 -10.62
C ARG A 113 2.27 3.37 -9.19
N LEU A 114 3.46 3.64 -8.67
CA LEU A 114 3.81 3.35 -7.28
C LEU A 114 2.84 4.10 -6.35
N GLU A 115 2.12 3.36 -5.52
CA GLU A 115 1.16 3.94 -4.59
C GLU A 115 1.88 4.39 -3.32
N LYS A 116 2.29 5.67 -3.30
CA LYS A 116 2.99 6.29 -2.17
C LYS A 116 2.15 6.18 -0.88
N PRO A 117 2.75 5.83 0.27
CA PRO A 117 2.05 5.87 1.55
C PRO A 117 1.55 7.28 1.86
N CYS A 118 0.31 7.40 2.34
CA CYS A 118 -0.34 8.70 2.56
C CYS A 118 -1.22 8.66 3.81
N GLY A 119 -0.61 8.80 4.99
CA GLY A 119 -1.27 8.78 6.31
C GLY A 119 -2.37 9.83 6.52
N LYS A 120 -2.43 10.87 5.67
CA LYS A 120 -3.51 11.87 5.64
C LYS A 120 -4.83 11.32 5.09
N LEU A 121 -4.75 10.41 4.12
CA LEU A 121 -5.91 9.80 3.47
C LEU A 121 -6.24 8.42 4.04
N TYR A 122 -5.22 7.74 4.57
CA TYR A 122 -5.32 6.38 5.05
C TYR A 122 -4.74 6.31 6.46
N HIS A 123 -5.60 6.30 7.48
CA HIS A 123 -5.20 6.28 8.89
C HIS A 123 -4.26 5.11 9.21
N HIS A 124 -4.43 3.98 8.53
CA HIS A 124 -3.58 2.80 8.68
C HIS A 124 -2.15 2.97 8.11
N GLU A 125 -1.87 4.01 7.30
CA GLU A 125 -0.54 4.34 6.77
C GLU A 125 0.14 5.48 7.56
N GLN A 126 -0.18 5.65 8.85
CA GLN A 126 0.43 6.71 9.68
C GLN A 126 1.85 6.37 10.16
N ASN A 127 2.16 5.08 10.32
CA ASN A 127 3.47 4.63 10.81
C ASN A 127 4.45 4.42 9.64
N VAL A 128 4.86 5.52 9.00
CA VAL A 128 5.77 5.48 7.84
C VAL A 128 6.97 6.39 8.07
N VAL A 129 8.17 5.85 7.94
CA VAL A 129 9.44 6.59 7.91
C VAL A 129 9.80 6.89 6.46
N ILE A 130 9.83 8.16 6.08
CA ILE A 130 10.19 8.59 4.72
C ILE A 130 11.70 8.78 4.65
N ILE A 131 12.35 7.95 3.83
CA ILE A 131 13.78 7.99 3.58
C ILE A 131 14.02 8.66 2.22
N ARG A 132 14.87 9.70 2.20
CA ARG A 132 15.25 10.39 0.97
C ARG A 132 16.68 10.02 0.57
N GLU A 133 17.54 11.01 0.37
CA GLU A 133 18.90 10.79 -0.12
C GLU A 133 19.83 10.23 0.97
N ASN A 134 19.63 10.65 2.23
CA ASN A 134 20.37 10.15 3.39
C ASN A 134 19.43 9.42 4.34
N VAL A 135 19.89 8.27 4.84
CA VAL A 135 19.16 7.48 5.85
C VAL A 135 19.49 8.04 7.23
N ASP A 136 18.45 8.47 7.96
CA ASP A 136 18.56 8.72 9.40
C ASP A 136 18.37 7.40 10.14
N TYR A 137 19.48 6.70 10.37
CA TYR A 137 19.48 5.42 11.07
C TYR A 137 18.94 5.53 12.49
N GLU A 138 19.20 6.66 13.17
CA GLU A 138 18.74 6.86 14.53
C GLU A 138 17.22 6.97 14.57
N HIS A 139 16.61 7.68 13.61
CA HIS A 139 15.16 7.75 13.49
C HIS A 139 14.53 6.38 13.20
N VAL A 140 15.14 5.58 12.31
CA VAL A 140 14.67 4.21 12.04
C VAL A 140 14.75 3.34 13.29
N VAL A 141 15.84 3.40 14.05
CA VAL A 141 15.98 2.63 15.30
C VAL A 141 14.97 3.10 16.35
N ARG A 142 14.75 4.41 16.50
CA ARG A 142 13.69 4.93 17.38
C ARG A 142 12.31 4.43 16.97
N GLN A 143 12.05 4.33 15.67
CA GLN A 143 10.78 3.81 15.18
C GLN A 143 10.61 2.31 15.48
N ILE A 144 11.69 1.53 15.37
CA ILE A 144 11.71 0.11 15.77
C ILE A 144 11.35 -0.02 17.26
N GLN A 145 12.01 0.76 18.13
CA GLN A 145 11.73 0.78 19.57
C GLN A 145 10.28 1.17 19.86
N TYR A 146 9.81 2.25 19.24
CA TYR A 146 8.41 2.66 19.35
C TYR A 146 7.44 1.55 18.94
N SER A 147 7.74 0.80 17.88
CA SER A 147 6.92 -0.32 17.43
C SER A 147 6.92 -1.51 18.41
N PHE A 148 8.01 -1.75 19.14
CA PHE A 148 8.02 -2.75 20.22
C PHE A 148 7.09 -2.33 21.37
N ASP A 149 7.11 -1.06 21.75
CA ASP A 149 6.29 -0.54 22.86
C ASP A 149 4.80 -0.37 22.48
N HIS A 150 4.49 -0.23 21.19
CA HIS A 150 3.15 0.05 20.68
C HIS A 150 2.72 -0.99 19.62
N PRO A 151 2.44 -2.24 20.03
CA PRO A 151 1.95 -3.25 19.12
C PRO A 151 0.62 -2.83 18.49
N LEU A 152 0.39 -3.22 17.22
CA LEU A 152 -0.90 -3.01 16.60
C LEU A 152 -1.93 -3.90 17.27
N GLU A 153 -2.94 -3.34 17.90
CA GLU A 153 -4.00 -4.16 18.48
C GLU A 153 -4.78 -4.89 17.39
N CYS A 154 -5.06 -6.17 17.62
CA CYS A 154 -6.09 -6.86 16.87
C CYS A 154 -7.40 -6.17 17.24
N ALA A 155 -8.05 -5.51 16.29
CA ALA A 155 -9.47 -5.19 16.43
C ALA A 155 -10.19 -6.54 16.55
N ALA A 156 -10.33 -7.06 17.78
CA ALA A 156 -11.02 -8.30 18.08
C ALA A 156 -12.30 -8.29 17.26
N VAL A 157 -12.50 -9.34 16.46
CA VAL A 157 -13.61 -9.54 15.52
C VAL A 157 -14.83 -8.78 16.03
N LYS A 158 -14.98 -7.53 15.58
CA LYS A 158 -16.18 -6.78 15.80
C LYS A 158 -17.16 -7.43 14.84
N THR A 159 -17.88 -8.44 15.34
CA THR A 159 -19.14 -8.93 14.80
C THR A 159 -20.22 -7.85 14.98
N THR A 160 -19.88 -6.59 14.71
CA THR A 160 -20.80 -5.48 14.64
C THR A 160 -20.94 -5.21 13.16
N VAL A 161 -22.12 -5.57 12.65
CA VAL A 161 -22.82 -4.96 11.51
C VAL A 161 -21.89 -4.09 10.67
N SER A 162 -21.54 -4.55 9.47
CA SER A 162 -20.95 -3.77 8.38
C SER A 162 -21.17 -2.26 8.58
N GLU A 163 -20.27 -1.60 9.32
CA GLU A 163 -20.23 -0.16 9.33
C GLU A 163 -19.93 0.20 7.87
N PRO A 164 -20.75 1.03 7.22
CA PRO A 164 -20.57 1.32 5.81
C PRO A 164 -19.15 1.80 5.61
N MET A 165 -18.36 1.00 4.89
CA MET A 165 -16.95 1.26 4.59
C MET A 165 -16.81 2.74 4.27
N GLU A 166 -16.14 3.50 5.14
CA GLU A 166 -15.94 4.93 4.92
C GLU A 166 -15.35 5.09 3.52
N GLN A 167 -16.15 5.61 2.61
CA GLN A 167 -15.74 5.72 1.21
C GLN A 167 -14.54 6.66 1.18
N SER A 168 -13.36 6.12 0.85
CA SER A 168 -12.14 6.92 0.72
C SER A 168 -12.40 8.18 -0.11
N LYS A 169 -11.72 9.29 0.17
CA LYS A 169 -11.88 10.55 -0.59
C LYS A 169 -11.77 10.34 -2.11
N VAL A 170 -10.95 9.36 -2.53
CA VAL A 170 -10.82 8.92 -3.94
C VAL A 170 -12.11 8.30 -4.48
N HIS A 171 -12.80 7.48 -3.69
CA HIS A 171 -14.07 6.88 -4.09
C HIS A 171 -15.19 7.92 -4.18
N LYS A 172 -15.28 8.83 -3.20
CA LYS A 172 -16.23 9.96 -3.26
C LYS A 172 -15.98 10.82 -4.50
N MET A 173 -14.73 11.13 -4.80
CA MET A 173 -14.37 11.85 -6.03
C MET A 173 -14.71 11.06 -7.30
N ASP A 174 -14.47 9.74 -7.33
CA ASP A 174 -14.82 8.90 -8.48
C ASP A 174 -16.33 8.89 -8.76
N ILE A 175 -17.17 8.92 -7.71
CA ILE A 175 -18.62 9.06 -7.83
C ILE A 175 -18.99 10.43 -8.43
N ILE A 176 -18.47 11.51 -7.86
CA ILE A 176 -18.75 12.89 -8.32
C ILE A 176 -18.33 13.05 -9.79
N LEU A 177 -17.12 12.62 -10.14
CA LEU A 177 -16.62 12.68 -11.51
C LEU A 177 -17.49 11.86 -12.48
N ARG A 178 -17.97 10.68 -12.08
CA ARG A 178 -18.91 9.89 -12.91
C ARG A 178 -20.21 10.63 -13.16
N GLN A 179 -20.76 11.31 -12.15
CA GLN A 179 -21.99 12.09 -12.29
C GLN A 179 -21.79 13.30 -13.21
N ILE A 180 -20.71 14.06 -13.04
CA ILE A 180 -20.38 15.21 -13.89
C ILE A 180 -20.20 14.78 -15.35
N ILE A 181 -19.49 13.68 -15.59
CA ILE A 181 -19.28 13.14 -16.94
C ILE A 181 -20.60 12.72 -17.57
N SER A 182 -21.47 12.05 -16.83
CA SER A 182 -22.81 11.68 -17.31
C SER A 182 -23.62 12.91 -17.70
N LYS A 183 -23.65 13.97 -16.87
CA LYS A 183 -24.35 15.23 -17.19
C LYS A 183 -23.77 15.89 -18.45
N LYS A 184 -22.44 15.94 -18.59
CA LYS A 184 -21.76 16.51 -19.77
C LYS A 184 -22.02 15.71 -21.05
N ILE A 185 -22.04 14.38 -20.98
CA ILE A 185 -22.34 13.52 -22.14
C ILE A 185 -23.81 13.69 -22.57
N VAL A 186 -24.75 13.77 -21.63
CA VAL A 186 -26.17 14.01 -21.94
C VAL A 186 -26.35 15.36 -22.63
N ALA A 187 -25.78 16.44 -22.10
CA ALA A 187 -25.87 17.76 -22.73
C ALA A 187 -25.21 17.83 -24.11
N ALA A 188 -24.16 17.03 -24.34
CA ALA A 188 -23.46 16.98 -25.62
C ALA A 188 -24.23 16.19 -26.70
N LYS A 189 -25.11 15.26 -26.33
CA LYS A 189 -25.86 14.41 -27.28
C LYS A 189 -26.77 15.21 -28.22
N ASP A 190 -27.28 16.34 -27.77
CA ASP A 190 -28.20 17.16 -28.55
C ASP A 190 -27.47 18.05 -29.59
N CYS A 191 -26.15 18.21 -29.45
CA CYS A 191 -25.34 19.12 -30.27
C CYS A 191 -24.26 18.42 -31.11
N MET A 192 -24.08 17.10 -30.97
CA MET A 192 -22.95 16.37 -31.53
C MET A 192 -23.39 15.07 -32.21
N SER A 193 -22.69 14.67 -33.26
CA SER A 193 -22.88 13.37 -33.89
C SER A 193 -22.43 12.23 -32.97
N LYS A 194 -22.88 11.01 -33.27
CA LYS A 194 -22.56 9.82 -32.46
C LYS A 194 -21.04 9.57 -32.32
N GLN A 195 -20.26 9.82 -33.37
CA GLN A 195 -18.79 9.68 -33.34
C GLN A 195 -18.12 10.76 -32.47
N GLU A 196 -18.64 11.97 -32.51
CA GLU A 196 -18.12 13.09 -31.71
C GLU A 196 -18.45 12.89 -30.22
N VAL A 197 -19.65 12.42 -29.88
CA VAL A 197 -20.03 12.06 -28.51
C VAL A 197 -19.12 10.95 -27.96
N GLN A 198 -18.80 9.95 -28.78
CA GLN A 198 -17.91 8.86 -28.37
C GLN A 198 -16.47 9.35 -28.10
N SER A 199 -15.95 10.22 -28.97
CA SER A 199 -14.64 10.84 -28.80
C SER A 199 -14.59 11.75 -27.57
N PHE A 200 -15.65 12.53 -27.36
CA PHE A 200 -15.80 13.39 -26.18
C PHE A 200 -15.85 12.58 -24.87
N ALA A 201 -16.61 11.48 -24.85
CA ALA A 201 -16.67 10.58 -23.70
C ALA A 201 -15.30 9.97 -23.38
N GLN A 202 -14.52 9.57 -24.38
CA GLN A 202 -13.16 9.05 -24.19
C GLN A 202 -12.23 10.08 -23.54
N ILE A 203 -12.27 11.34 -24.01
CA ILE A 203 -11.47 12.44 -23.43
C ILE A 203 -11.83 12.66 -21.95
N LEU A 204 -13.13 12.64 -21.63
CA LEU A 204 -13.61 12.81 -20.25
C LEU A 204 -13.18 11.66 -19.34
N GLN A 205 -13.23 10.42 -19.83
CA GLN A 205 -12.76 9.24 -19.07
C GLN A 205 -11.25 9.29 -18.83
N GLU A 206 -10.45 9.73 -19.80
CA GLU A 206 -9.01 9.83 -19.63
C GLU A 206 -8.63 10.95 -18.63
N ARG A 207 -9.34 12.09 -18.67
CA ARG A 207 -9.17 13.16 -17.68
C ARG A 207 -9.55 12.70 -16.27
N LYS A 208 -10.66 11.98 -16.12
CA LYS A 208 -11.06 11.37 -14.85
C LYS A 208 -9.98 10.45 -14.31
N LYS A 209 -9.45 9.56 -15.15
CA LYS A 209 -8.39 8.63 -14.78
C LYS A 209 -7.16 9.36 -14.28
N ARG A 210 -6.75 10.44 -14.96
CA ARG A 210 -5.64 11.31 -14.54
C ARG A 210 -5.89 11.96 -13.18
N ILE A 211 -7.06 12.55 -12.95
CA ILE A 211 -7.42 13.19 -11.66
C ILE A 211 -7.39 12.17 -10.52
N LEU A 212 -8.00 10.99 -10.72
CA LEU A 212 -7.99 9.93 -9.71
C LEU A 212 -6.59 9.39 -9.44
N GLN A 213 -5.72 9.32 -10.45
CA GLN A 213 -4.33 8.94 -10.29
C GLN A 213 -3.53 9.98 -9.50
N GLN A 214 -3.73 11.27 -9.76
CA GLN A 214 -3.09 12.38 -9.02
C GLN A 214 -3.53 12.42 -7.55
N MET A 215 -4.80 12.10 -7.25
CA MET A 215 -5.27 11.96 -5.87
C MET A 215 -4.67 10.75 -5.16
N ARG A 216 -4.55 9.60 -5.86
CA ARG A 216 -3.94 8.37 -5.30
C ARG A 216 -2.45 8.52 -5.00
N THR A 217 -1.76 9.38 -5.75
CA THR A 217 -0.33 9.69 -5.60
C THR A 217 -0.07 10.89 -4.68
N CYS A 218 -1.13 11.49 -4.12
CA CYS A 218 -1.09 12.67 -3.24
C CYS A 218 -0.46 13.93 -3.91
N GLU A 219 -0.51 14.01 -5.25
CA GLU A 219 -0.12 15.21 -6.04
C GLU A 219 -1.22 16.28 -6.09
N LEU A 220 -2.47 15.89 -5.80
CA LEU A 220 -3.62 16.78 -5.76
C LEU A 220 -4.31 16.68 -4.39
N ASN A 221 -4.29 17.76 -3.61
CA ASN A 221 -5.07 17.86 -2.39
C ASN A 221 -6.35 18.66 -2.69
N VAL A 222 -7.51 18.00 -2.63
CA VAL A 222 -8.80 18.67 -2.82
C VAL A 222 -9.40 18.96 -1.44
N PRO A 223 -9.57 20.25 -1.07
CA PRO A 223 -10.29 20.66 0.12
C PRO A 223 -11.65 19.96 0.25
N GLU A 224 -11.98 19.51 1.45
CA GLU A 224 -13.21 18.78 1.75
C GLU A 224 -14.46 19.63 1.44
N GLU A 225 -14.34 20.95 1.56
CA GLU A 225 -15.35 21.94 1.19
C GLU A 225 -15.68 21.92 -0.31
N LEU A 226 -14.69 21.71 -1.20
CA LEU A 226 -14.94 21.63 -2.64
C LEU A 226 -15.62 20.30 -3.03
N LEU A 227 -15.38 19.24 -2.26
CA LEU A 227 -16.09 17.96 -2.42
C LEU A 227 -17.55 18.07 -1.95
N ALA A 228 -17.81 18.82 -0.89
CA ALA A 228 -19.15 19.07 -0.37
C ALA A 228 -19.97 19.97 -1.32
N ASN A 229 -19.38 21.08 -1.78
CA ASN A 229 -20.06 22.02 -2.70
C ASN A 229 -20.39 21.36 -4.05
N ALA A 230 -19.49 20.51 -4.57
CA ALA A 230 -19.78 19.75 -5.80
C ALA A 230 -20.86 18.68 -5.61
N ALA A 231 -21.11 18.21 -4.38
CA ALA A 231 -22.21 17.30 -4.08
C ALA A 231 -23.55 18.05 -3.90
N GLU A 232 -23.53 19.25 -3.32
CA GLU A 232 -24.72 20.11 -3.15
C GLU A 232 -25.23 20.68 -4.48
N GLU A 233 -24.36 21.07 -5.43
CA GLU A 233 -24.77 21.49 -6.78
C GLU A 233 -25.33 20.32 -7.64
N LEU A 234 -25.33 19.09 -7.12
CA LEU A 234 -25.80 17.90 -7.81
C LEU A 234 -27.13 17.32 -7.27
N LEU A 235 -27.66 17.85 -6.16
CA LEU A 235 -29.02 17.61 -5.67
C LEU A 235 -29.98 18.70 -6.16
#